data_AF-A0A8D1UK93-F1
#
_entry.id   AF-A0A8D1UK93-F1
#
_cell.length_a   1.000
_cell.length_b   1.000
_cell.length_c   1.000
_cell.angle_alpha   90.00
_cell.angle_beta   90.00
_cell.angle_gamma   90.00
#
_symmetry.space_group_name_H-M   'P 1'
#
loop_
_entity.id
_entity.type
_entity.pdbx_description
1 polymer ?
#
loop_
_entity_poly.entity_id
_entity_poly.type
_entity_poly.pdbx_seq_one_letter_code
_entity_poly.pdbx_strand_id
1 'polypeptide(L)'
;MTVFFKTLRNHWKKTTAGVCLLTWGGHWLYGKHCKARTLFEKNAAPILHLSGMDVTVVKTDYEGQAKKLLELLENTDVIIVAGGDGTLQEVITGVLRRADEATFSKIPIGFIPLGQTSTLSQTLFAESGNKVQHIIDATLAIVKGETVPLDVLQIKGEKEQPVFALTGLRWGSFRDAGVTVSRYWYLGPLKTKAAYFFSTLKEWPQTHQASISYTGPAERPPSGAEETPPRPSLYRRILRRLASYWAQPQDALSPEVSSEVWKEVQLSTLELSITTRNSQLDLTSKEDFMNICMEPNTISKGDFIMLGSKKVRDPRLRAEGTECLPASRCALLLPEGTGGFFSIDSEEYEAMPVEVKLLPRKLRFFCDPRRRAEMLQSLAE
;
A
#
# COMPACT_ATOMS: atom_id res chain seq x y z
N MET A 1 36.68 9.60 -14.32
CA MET A 1 36.43 9.19 -15.72
C MET A 1 36.60 7.68 -15.97
N THR A 2 37.42 6.98 -15.21
CA THR A 2 37.75 5.54 -15.41
C THR A 2 36.72 4.54 -14.87
N VAL A 3 35.93 4.91 -13.85
CA VAL A 3 34.84 4.06 -13.33
C VAL A 3 33.64 4.04 -14.28
N PHE A 4 33.27 5.21 -14.81
CA PHE A 4 32.15 5.39 -15.75
C PHE A 4 32.29 4.54 -17.02
N PHE A 5 33.50 4.48 -17.59
CA PHE A 5 33.77 3.65 -18.77
C PHE A 5 33.81 2.14 -18.48
N LYS A 6 34.12 1.73 -17.25
CA LYS A 6 34.10 0.31 -16.84
C LYS A 6 32.67 -0.20 -16.66
N THR A 7 31.78 0.64 -16.13
CA THR A 7 30.35 0.35 -16.02
C THR A 7 29.70 0.31 -17.41
N LEU A 8 30.02 1.25 -18.31
CA LEU A 8 29.47 1.23 -19.68
C LEU A 8 29.84 -0.02 -20.49
N ARG A 9 31.08 -0.51 -20.34
CA ARG A 9 31.59 -1.66 -21.11
C ARG A 9 31.00 -3.00 -20.69
N ASN A 10 30.57 -3.15 -19.44
CA ASN A 10 29.90 -4.37 -18.95
C ASN A 10 28.37 -4.36 -19.17
N HIS A 11 27.76 -3.18 -19.36
CA HIS A 11 26.30 -3.01 -19.39
C HIS A 11 25.72 -2.79 -20.79
N TRP A 12 26.52 -2.71 -21.86
CA TRP A 12 26.03 -2.35 -23.20
C TRP A 12 24.99 -3.32 -23.81
N LYS A 13 24.81 -4.52 -23.23
CA LYS A 13 23.75 -5.48 -23.61
C LYS A 13 22.50 -5.45 -22.73
N LYS A 14 22.51 -4.74 -21.60
CA LYS A 14 21.39 -4.66 -20.65
C LYS A 14 20.71 -3.30 -20.80
N THR A 15 19.41 -3.31 -21.06
CA THR A 15 18.65 -2.11 -21.45
C THR A 15 17.89 -1.45 -20.29
N THR A 16 17.79 -2.11 -19.13
CA THR A 16 16.98 -1.64 -17.99
C THR A 16 17.71 -1.92 -16.67
N ALA A 17 17.84 -0.91 -15.81
CA ALA A 17 18.42 -1.04 -14.48
C ALA A 17 17.31 -1.12 -13.42
N GLY A 18 17.25 -2.25 -12.71
CA GLY A 18 16.25 -2.51 -11.68
C GLY A 18 16.89 -2.78 -10.33
N VAL A 19 16.35 -2.19 -9.27
CA VAL A 19 16.72 -2.52 -7.89
C VAL A 19 15.66 -3.45 -7.33
N CYS A 20 16.08 -4.67 -6.98
CA CYS A 20 15.22 -5.64 -6.33
C CYS A 20 15.49 -5.61 -4.83
N LEU A 21 14.55 -5.03 -4.09
CA LEU A 21 14.49 -5.04 -2.64
C LEU A 21 13.87 -6.36 -2.19
N LEU A 22 14.73 -7.20 -1.65
CA LEU A 22 14.38 -8.44 -1.00
C LEU A 22 14.36 -8.19 0.49
N THR A 23 13.17 -8.09 1.05
CA THR A 23 13.09 -7.95 2.50
C THR A 23 12.99 -9.29 3.18
N TRP A 24 13.66 -9.39 4.31
CA TRP A 24 13.37 -10.40 5.28
C TRP A 24 12.26 -9.84 6.14
N GLY A 25 11.05 -10.44 6.08
CA GLY A 25 9.96 -10.04 6.96
C GLY A 25 10.43 -10.12 8.41
N GLY A 26 10.67 -8.95 9.01
CA GLY A 26 11.08 -8.80 10.39
C GLY A 26 9.85 -8.84 11.28
N HIS A 27 9.36 -10.04 11.63
CA HIS A 27 8.72 -10.22 12.93
C HIS A 27 8.94 -11.64 13.47
N TRP A 28 9.84 -11.65 14.46
CA TRP A 28 10.32 -12.62 15.43
C TRP A 28 9.56 -13.94 15.70
N LEU A 29 10.40 -14.96 15.97
CA LEU A 29 10.17 -16.31 16.51
C LEU A 29 9.89 -17.45 15.50
N TYR A 30 10.93 -18.28 15.32
CA TYR A 30 10.97 -19.64 14.77
C TYR A 30 10.84 -19.84 13.24
N GLY A 31 12.00 -20.04 12.59
CA GLY A 31 12.20 -21.13 11.62
C GLY A 31 11.60 -21.04 10.21
N LYS A 32 10.91 -19.95 9.83
CA LYS A 32 10.33 -19.80 8.47
C LYS A 32 11.15 -18.96 7.48
N HIS A 33 12.20 -18.27 7.93
CA HIS A 33 12.94 -17.26 7.14
C HIS A 33 13.79 -17.86 5.99
N CYS A 34 14.24 -19.11 6.08
CA CYS A 34 15.03 -19.76 5.00
C CYS A 34 14.22 -20.04 3.72
N LYS A 35 12.88 -19.96 3.77
CA LYS A 35 12.02 -20.32 2.64
C LYS A 35 11.83 -19.18 1.64
N ALA A 36 11.68 -17.93 2.08
CA ALA A 36 11.43 -16.82 1.15
C ALA A 36 12.63 -16.57 0.22
N ARG A 37 13.85 -16.56 0.78
CA ARG A 37 15.09 -16.45 0.02
C ARG A 37 15.22 -17.56 -1.02
N THR A 38 15.07 -18.82 -0.58
CA THR A 38 15.20 -19.97 -1.49
C THR A 38 14.10 -19.99 -2.55
N LEU A 39 12.88 -19.53 -2.23
CA LEU A 39 11.81 -19.37 -3.20
C LEU A 39 12.13 -18.30 -4.25
N PHE A 40 12.67 -17.15 -3.84
CA PHE A 40 13.08 -16.10 -4.78
C PHE A 40 14.26 -16.56 -5.66
N GLU A 41 15.32 -17.06 -5.05
CA GLU A 41 16.54 -17.49 -5.74
C GLU A 41 16.26 -18.62 -6.76
N LYS A 42 15.32 -19.53 -6.44
CA LYS A 42 14.96 -20.64 -7.34
C LYS A 42 13.97 -20.25 -8.43
N ASN A 43 12.98 -19.42 -8.13
CA ASN A 43 11.83 -19.23 -9.03
C ASN A 43 11.80 -17.87 -9.74
N ALA A 44 12.24 -16.79 -9.08
CA ALA A 44 12.13 -15.43 -9.61
C ALA A 44 13.45 -14.89 -10.16
N ALA A 45 14.55 -15.07 -9.42
CA ALA A 45 15.87 -14.55 -9.80
C ALA A 45 16.34 -15.00 -11.20
N PRO A 46 16.18 -16.28 -11.61
CA PRO A 46 16.60 -16.71 -12.94
C PRO A 46 15.84 -15.98 -14.05
N ILE A 47 14.53 -15.79 -13.89
CA ILE A 47 13.68 -15.11 -14.88
C ILE A 47 14.12 -13.65 -15.07
N LEU A 48 14.41 -12.97 -13.96
CA LEU A 48 14.87 -11.58 -13.97
C LEU A 48 16.26 -11.40 -14.58
N HIS A 49 17.17 -12.35 -14.39
CA HIS A 49 18.50 -12.29 -15.01
C HIS A 49 18.46 -12.65 -16.50
N LEU A 50 17.56 -13.55 -16.91
CA LEU A 50 17.37 -13.95 -18.29
C LEU A 50 16.62 -12.90 -19.13
N SER A 51 15.81 -12.04 -18.50
CA SER A 51 15.06 -10.98 -19.19
C SER A 51 15.94 -9.80 -19.67
N GLY A 52 17.26 -9.85 -19.45
CA GLY A 52 18.18 -8.78 -19.83
C GLY A 52 18.18 -7.57 -18.89
N MET A 53 17.50 -7.68 -17.73
CA MET A 53 17.51 -6.65 -16.69
C MET A 53 18.81 -6.70 -15.89
N ASP A 54 19.36 -5.52 -15.59
CA ASP A 54 20.43 -5.42 -14.60
C ASP A 54 19.83 -5.34 -13.21
N VAL A 55 19.79 -6.49 -12.51
CA VAL A 55 19.10 -6.61 -11.23
C VAL A 55 20.10 -6.57 -10.09
N THR A 56 20.04 -5.47 -9.32
CA THR A 56 20.76 -5.37 -8.04
C THR A 56 19.87 -5.85 -6.92
N VAL A 57 20.22 -6.99 -6.33
CA VAL A 57 19.49 -7.57 -5.20
C VAL A 57 20.01 -6.99 -3.89
N VAL A 58 19.16 -6.26 -3.18
CA VAL A 58 19.47 -5.73 -1.85
C VAL A 58 18.62 -6.45 -0.80
N LYS A 59 19.27 -6.89 0.27
CA LYS A 59 18.63 -7.61 1.37
C LYS A 59 18.38 -6.63 2.51
N THR A 60 17.19 -6.67 3.09
CA THR A 60 16.90 -5.94 4.34
C THR A 60 16.92 -6.90 5.52
N ASP A 61 17.66 -6.54 6.56
CA ASP A 61 17.89 -7.31 7.76
C ASP A 61 16.90 -6.96 8.88
N TYR A 62 16.38 -5.73 8.90
CA TYR A 62 15.46 -5.23 9.92
C TYR A 62 14.40 -4.25 9.36
N GLU A 63 13.35 -4.01 10.15
CA GLU A 63 12.23 -3.12 9.81
C GLU A 63 12.70 -1.68 9.58
N GLY A 64 12.19 -1.04 8.54
CA GLY A 64 12.52 0.34 8.18
C GLY A 64 13.88 0.51 7.50
N GLN A 65 14.67 -0.56 7.33
CA GLN A 65 15.87 -0.50 6.49
C GLN A 65 15.50 -0.27 5.03
N ALA A 66 14.38 -0.82 4.54
CA ALA A 66 13.89 -0.56 3.19
C ALA A 66 13.55 0.93 3.00
N LYS A 67 12.88 1.53 4.00
CA LYS A 67 12.55 2.97 4.04
C LYS A 67 13.82 3.82 3.86
N LYS A 68 14.82 3.60 4.72
CA LYS A 68 16.08 4.37 4.71
C LYS A 68 16.91 4.14 3.45
N LEU A 69 16.95 2.92 2.93
CA LEU A 69 17.64 2.61 1.68
C LEU A 69 17.00 3.35 0.51
N LEU A 70 15.66 3.38 0.46
CA LEU A 70 14.95 4.09 -0.61
C LEU A 70 15.06 5.59 -0.52
N GLU A 71 15.25 6.17 0.65
CA GLU A 71 15.60 7.60 0.80
C GLU A 71 16.97 7.95 0.21
N LEU A 72 17.88 6.98 0.11
CA LEU A 72 19.23 7.16 -0.44
C LEU A 72 19.38 6.63 -1.86
N LEU A 73 18.35 5.97 -2.40
CA LEU A 73 18.42 5.36 -3.71
C LEU A 73 18.54 6.43 -4.80
N GLU A 74 19.47 6.21 -5.73
CA GLU A 74 19.60 7.00 -6.96
C GLU A 74 18.50 6.61 -7.96
N ASN A 75 18.48 7.29 -9.11
CA ASN A 75 17.48 7.06 -10.15
C ASN A 75 17.58 5.62 -10.70
N THR A 76 16.45 4.93 -10.74
CA THR A 76 16.30 3.59 -11.29
C THR A 76 15.11 3.54 -12.24
N ASP A 77 15.09 2.55 -13.14
CA ASP A 77 13.97 2.39 -14.08
C ASP A 77 12.82 1.61 -13.45
N VAL A 78 13.14 0.69 -12.54
CA VAL A 78 12.18 -0.22 -11.90
C VAL A 78 12.59 -0.51 -10.46
N ILE A 79 11.61 -0.55 -9.56
CA ILE A 79 11.78 -1.05 -8.18
C ILE A 79 11.02 -2.37 -8.05
N ILE A 80 11.70 -3.45 -7.70
CA ILE A 80 11.06 -4.75 -7.46
C ILE A 80 11.06 -5.02 -5.97
N VAL A 81 9.91 -5.41 -5.43
CA VAL A 81 9.69 -5.72 -4.03
C VAL A 81 9.34 -7.19 -3.90
N ALA A 82 10.18 -7.95 -3.22
CA ALA A 82 9.95 -9.37 -2.98
C ALA A 82 9.73 -9.63 -1.48
N GLY A 83 8.48 -9.88 -1.10
CA GLY A 83 8.09 -9.91 0.32
C GLY A 83 6.59 -10.11 0.56
N GLY A 84 6.11 -9.57 1.68
CA GLY A 84 4.69 -9.48 2.04
C GLY A 84 4.18 -8.05 1.94
N ASP A 85 3.00 -7.80 2.51
CA ASP A 85 2.36 -6.47 2.43
C ASP A 85 3.10 -5.42 3.28
N GLY A 86 3.62 -5.76 4.47
CA GLY A 86 4.40 -4.83 5.31
C GLY A 86 5.70 -4.36 4.64
N THR A 87 6.46 -5.28 4.05
CA THR A 87 7.58 -4.96 3.17
C THR A 87 7.22 -3.93 2.10
N LEU A 88 6.08 -4.13 1.45
CA LEU A 88 5.64 -3.29 0.36
C LEU A 88 5.24 -1.90 0.87
N GLN A 89 4.58 -1.85 2.03
CA GLN A 89 4.28 -0.64 2.77
C GLN A 89 5.55 0.14 3.11
N GLU A 90 6.62 -0.54 3.52
CA GLU A 90 7.89 0.12 3.83
C GLU A 90 8.50 0.78 2.60
N VAL A 91 8.54 0.06 1.48
CA VAL A 91 9.08 0.56 0.21
C VAL A 91 8.29 1.78 -0.24
N ILE A 92 6.97 1.71 -0.20
CA ILE A 92 6.09 2.79 -0.64
C ILE A 92 6.24 4.02 0.24
N THR A 93 6.30 3.81 1.55
CA THR A 93 6.56 4.89 2.51
C THR A 93 7.92 5.52 2.25
N GLY A 94 8.96 4.72 1.99
CA GLY A 94 10.29 5.21 1.63
C GLY A 94 10.29 6.01 0.32
N VAL A 95 9.54 5.59 -0.70
CA VAL A 95 9.42 6.30 -1.99
C VAL A 95 8.69 7.63 -1.82
N LEU A 96 7.56 7.63 -1.11
CA LEU A 96 6.69 8.79 -1.02
C LEU A 96 7.13 9.83 0.02
N ARG A 97 8.06 9.48 0.93
CA ARG A 97 8.69 10.44 1.86
C ARG A 97 9.86 11.22 1.25
N ARG A 98 10.33 10.85 0.05
CA ARG A 98 11.45 11.53 -0.61
C ARG A 98 11.07 12.95 -1.00
N ALA A 99 12.06 13.86 -0.99
CA ALA A 99 11.88 15.20 -1.54
C ALA A 99 11.54 15.17 -3.05
N ASP A 100 12.11 14.21 -3.78
CA ASP A 100 11.88 14.00 -5.22
C ASP A 100 10.73 13.00 -5.52
N GLU A 101 9.73 12.96 -4.63
CA GLU A 101 8.56 12.06 -4.72
C GLU A 101 7.92 12.07 -6.11
N ALA A 102 7.74 13.25 -6.73
CA ALA A 102 7.03 13.40 -8.00
C ALA A 102 7.70 12.67 -9.19
N THR A 103 9.01 12.45 -9.12
CA THR A 103 9.74 11.67 -10.12
C THR A 103 9.69 10.19 -9.77
N PHE A 104 9.94 9.83 -8.51
CA PHE A 104 9.96 8.44 -8.08
C PHE A 104 8.58 7.78 -8.11
N SER A 105 7.49 8.53 -7.94
CA SER A 105 6.13 7.99 -8.03
C SER A 105 5.77 7.52 -9.45
N LYS A 106 6.51 7.99 -10.47
CA LYS A 106 6.34 7.56 -11.87
C LYS A 106 7.08 6.26 -12.19
N ILE A 107 8.05 5.87 -11.35
CA ILE A 107 8.81 4.63 -11.50
C ILE A 107 7.88 3.45 -11.19
N PRO A 108 7.74 2.48 -12.10
CA PRO A 108 6.88 1.32 -11.86
C PRO A 108 7.48 0.40 -10.80
N ILE A 109 6.61 -0.10 -9.92
CA ILE A 109 6.93 -0.99 -8.82
C ILE A 109 6.45 -2.41 -9.17
N GLY A 110 7.36 -3.37 -9.14
CA GLY A 110 7.07 -4.79 -9.26
C GLY A 110 6.87 -5.43 -7.90
N PHE A 111 5.85 -6.26 -7.74
CA PHE A 111 5.61 -6.98 -6.50
C PHE A 111 5.69 -8.49 -6.72
N ILE A 112 6.53 -9.17 -5.92
CA ILE A 112 6.69 -10.62 -5.93
C ILE A 112 6.21 -11.16 -4.57
N PRO A 113 5.01 -11.79 -4.52
CA PRO A 113 4.40 -12.22 -3.27
C PRO A 113 5.09 -13.47 -2.72
N LEU A 114 5.96 -13.28 -1.73
CA LEU A 114 6.63 -14.37 -1.01
C LEU A 114 5.89 -14.77 0.28
N GLY A 115 4.94 -13.94 0.73
CA GLY A 115 4.08 -14.14 1.90
C GLY A 115 3.17 -15.37 1.82
N GLN A 116 2.48 -15.69 2.92
CA GLN A 116 1.45 -16.75 2.91
C GLN A 116 0.12 -16.22 2.34
N THR A 117 -0.19 -14.97 2.67
CA THR A 117 -1.34 -14.21 2.18
C THR A 117 -0.81 -12.85 1.73
N SER A 118 -1.35 -12.32 0.64
CA SER A 118 -1.13 -10.94 0.22
C SER A 118 -2.44 -10.43 -0.38
N THR A 119 -2.87 -9.26 0.05
CA THR A 119 -4.13 -8.67 -0.43
C THR A 119 -3.97 -8.14 -1.85
N LEU A 120 -2.85 -7.48 -2.15
CA LEU A 120 -2.62 -6.87 -3.46
C LEU A 120 -2.31 -7.89 -4.56
N SER A 121 -1.73 -9.04 -4.21
CA SER A 121 -1.39 -10.06 -5.22
C SER A 121 -2.63 -10.62 -5.91
N GLN A 122 -3.75 -10.72 -5.19
CA GLN A 122 -5.03 -11.21 -5.72
C GLN A 122 -5.63 -10.25 -6.76
N THR A 123 -5.34 -8.96 -6.62
CA THR A 123 -5.80 -7.93 -7.56
C THR A 123 -4.87 -7.83 -8.77
N LEU A 124 -3.55 -7.81 -8.56
CA LEU A 124 -2.58 -7.59 -9.63
C LEU A 124 -2.35 -8.81 -10.53
N PHE A 125 -2.52 -10.01 -9.98
CA PHE A 125 -2.19 -11.27 -10.66
C PHE A 125 -3.41 -12.20 -10.71
N ALA A 126 -3.38 -13.14 -11.66
CA ALA A 126 -4.39 -14.19 -11.73
C ALA A 126 -4.29 -15.12 -10.50
N GLU A 127 -5.44 -15.64 -10.06
CA GLU A 127 -5.44 -16.70 -9.06
C GLU A 127 -4.74 -17.93 -9.62
N SER A 128 -3.76 -18.44 -8.86
CA SER A 128 -2.95 -19.59 -9.24
C SER A 128 -3.15 -20.72 -8.23
N GLY A 129 -3.25 -21.96 -8.70
CA GLY A 129 -3.41 -23.12 -7.82
C GLY A 129 -2.20 -23.38 -6.91
N ASN A 130 -0.98 -23.06 -7.38
CA ASN A 130 0.27 -23.32 -6.67
C ASN A 130 1.01 -22.04 -6.31
N LYS A 131 1.56 -21.96 -5.09
CA LYS A 131 2.36 -20.80 -4.65
C LYS A 131 3.55 -20.49 -5.55
N VAL A 132 4.26 -21.50 -6.04
CA VAL A 132 5.42 -21.31 -6.93
C VAL A 132 4.98 -20.74 -8.27
N GLN A 133 3.85 -21.22 -8.81
CA GLN A 133 3.26 -20.69 -10.03
C GLN A 133 2.91 -19.21 -9.84
N HIS A 134 2.30 -18.84 -8.71
CA HIS A 134 2.00 -17.44 -8.39
C HIS A 134 3.24 -16.53 -8.46
N ILE A 135 4.36 -16.98 -7.89
CA ILE A 135 5.63 -16.23 -7.88
C ILE A 135 6.17 -16.07 -9.30
N ILE A 136 6.12 -17.14 -10.10
CA ILE A 136 6.58 -17.13 -11.50
C ILE A 136 5.70 -16.20 -12.34
N ASP A 137 4.38 -16.28 -12.20
CA ASP A 137 3.43 -15.45 -12.95
C ASP A 137 3.60 -13.97 -12.58
N ALA A 138 3.77 -13.65 -11.30
CA ALA A 138 4.08 -12.29 -10.84
C ALA A 138 5.42 -11.77 -11.40
N THR A 139 6.46 -12.62 -11.41
CA THR A 139 7.76 -12.25 -11.98
C THR A 139 7.67 -12.04 -13.49
N LEU A 140 6.90 -12.89 -14.19
CA LEU A 140 6.69 -12.78 -15.63
C LEU A 140 5.88 -11.53 -15.99
N ALA A 141 4.91 -11.13 -15.16
CA ALA A 141 4.16 -9.88 -15.34
C ALA A 141 5.08 -8.66 -15.31
N ILE A 142 6.08 -8.64 -14.41
CA ILE A 142 7.12 -7.60 -14.37
C ILE A 142 7.91 -7.57 -15.69
N VAL A 143 8.33 -8.74 -16.19
CA VAL A 143 9.07 -8.83 -17.46
C VAL A 143 8.22 -8.42 -18.67
N LYS A 144 6.92 -8.70 -18.66
CA LYS A 144 5.99 -8.26 -19.71
C LYS A 144 5.83 -6.74 -19.77
N GLY A 145 6.04 -6.05 -18.65
CA GLY A 145 6.07 -4.58 -18.60
C GLY A 145 4.72 -3.89 -18.51
N GLU A 146 3.62 -4.63 -18.30
CA GLU A 146 2.27 -4.07 -18.21
C GLU A 146 2.02 -3.42 -16.84
N THR A 147 1.61 -2.15 -16.82
CA THR A 147 1.43 -1.38 -15.58
C THR A 147 0.00 -0.90 -15.36
N VAL A 148 -0.42 -0.86 -14.10
CA VAL A 148 -1.69 -0.31 -13.63
C VAL A 148 -1.44 0.75 -12.55
N PRO A 149 -2.10 1.91 -12.59
CA PRO A 149 -2.01 2.90 -11.53
C PRO A 149 -2.83 2.45 -10.31
N LEU A 150 -2.25 2.57 -9.11
CA LEU A 150 -2.89 2.27 -7.84
C LEU A 150 -3.02 3.51 -6.96
N ASP A 151 -4.08 3.52 -6.16
CA ASP A 151 -4.32 4.55 -5.16
C ASP A 151 -3.50 4.28 -3.90
N VAL A 152 -3.13 5.33 -3.18
CA VAL A 152 -2.38 5.22 -1.92
C VAL A 152 -3.11 6.02 -0.84
N LEU A 153 -3.18 5.51 0.37
CA LEU A 153 -3.63 6.24 1.55
C LEU A 153 -2.43 6.88 2.23
N GLN A 154 -2.50 8.19 2.43
CA GLN A 154 -1.60 8.91 3.30
C GLN A 154 -2.24 9.00 4.69
N ILE A 155 -1.57 8.43 5.68
CA ILE A 155 -2.01 8.42 7.08
C ILE A 155 -1.00 9.26 7.87
N LYS A 156 -1.45 10.39 8.41
CA LYS A 156 -0.60 11.34 9.12
C LYS A 156 -1.06 11.44 10.58
N GLY A 157 -0.19 11.06 11.50
CA GLY A 157 -0.35 11.37 12.92
C GLY A 157 0.07 12.81 13.22
N GLU A 158 -0.32 13.34 14.37
CA GLU A 158 -0.01 14.73 14.75
C GLU A 158 1.50 15.00 14.87
N LYS A 159 2.26 14.05 15.42
CA LYS A 159 3.69 14.20 15.76
C LYS A 159 4.63 13.41 14.83
N GLU A 160 4.10 12.43 14.11
CA GLU A 160 4.90 11.50 13.31
C GLU A 160 4.94 11.88 11.83
N GLN A 161 5.95 11.37 11.13
CA GLN A 161 6.00 11.48 9.68
C GLN A 161 4.86 10.68 9.03
N PRO A 162 4.33 11.14 7.89
CA PRO A 162 3.20 10.48 7.23
C PRO A 162 3.57 9.05 6.81
N VAL A 163 2.71 8.10 7.11
CA VAL A 163 2.82 6.70 6.70
C VAL A 163 1.93 6.49 5.47
N PHE A 164 2.39 5.69 4.52
CA PHE A 164 1.63 5.45 3.29
C PHE A 164 1.22 3.98 3.20
N ALA A 165 -0.03 3.73 2.81
CA ALA A 165 -0.61 2.39 2.74
C ALA A 165 -1.33 2.17 1.41
N LEU A 166 -1.31 0.94 0.89
CA LEU A 166 -2.04 0.55 -0.32
C LEU A 166 -3.37 -0.11 -0.03
N THR A 167 -3.49 -0.88 1.04
CA THR A 167 -4.73 -1.63 1.32
C THR A 167 -5.62 -0.83 2.26
N GLY A 168 -5.12 -0.51 3.44
CA GLY A 168 -5.91 0.20 4.44
C GLY A 168 -5.42 0.14 5.87
N LEU A 169 -6.14 0.90 6.70
CA LEU A 169 -6.03 0.92 8.15
C LEU A 169 -7.20 0.12 8.75
N ARG A 170 -6.91 -0.69 9.77
CA ARG A 170 -7.90 -1.43 10.56
C ARG A 170 -7.69 -1.21 12.04
N TRP A 171 -8.77 -1.03 12.78
CA TRP A 171 -8.76 -0.82 14.21
C TRP A 171 -9.94 -1.53 14.86
N GLY A 172 -9.66 -2.44 15.79
CA GLY A 172 -10.68 -3.05 16.64
C GLY A 172 -10.53 -4.55 16.86
N SER A 173 -11.61 -5.17 17.34
CA SER A 173 -11.60 -6.52 17.93
C SER A 173 -11.12 -7.61 16.96
N PHE A 174 -11.55 -7.55 15.69
CA PHE A 174 -11.17 -8.57 14.71
C PHE A 174 -9.67 -8.58 14.42
N ARG A 175 -9.06 -7.39 14.40
CA ARG A 175 -7.62 -7.18 14.23
C ARG A 175 -6.88 -7.72 15.44
N ASP A 176 -7.30 -7.37 16.65
CA ASP A 176 -6.63 -7.80 17.89
C ASP A 176 -6.68 -9.32 18.06
N ALA A 177 -7.84 -9.93 17.81
CA ALA A 177 -7.96 -11.39 17.78
C ALA A 177 -7.07 -12.00 16.68
N GLY A 178 -6.99 -11.39 15.50
CA GLY A 178 -6.14 -11.81 14.39
C GLY A 178 -4.65 -11.88 14.74
N VAL A 179 -4.13 -10.88 15.47
CA VAL A 179 -2.73 -10.84 15.94
C VAL A 179 -2.44 -12.01 16.89
N THR A 180 -3.38 -12.31 17.81
CA THR A 180 -3.21 -13.39 18.78
C THR A 180 -3.22 -14.80 18.17
N VAL A 181 -3.71 -14.99 16.94
CA VAL A 181 -3.74 -16.30 16.24
C VAL A 181 -2.36 -16.96 16.21
N SER A 182 -1.30 -16.16 16.06
CA SER A 182 0.08 -16.63 16.05
C SER A 182 0.52 -17.26 17.38
N ARG A 183 0.03 -16.73 18.52
CA ARG A 183 0.33 -17.20 19.88
C ARG A 183 -0.22 -18.61 20.13
N TYR A 184 -1.34 -18.94 19.51
CA TYR A 184 -2.02 -20.23 19.63
C TYR A 184 -1.51 -21.30 18.66
N TRP A 185 -0.24 -21.25 18.28
CA TRP A 185 0.36 -22.17 17.29
C TRP A 185 0.17 -23.66 17.63
N TYR A 186 0.12 -23.99 18.93
CA TYR A 186 -0.03 -25.36 19.46
C TYR A 186 -1.40 -25.98 19.17
N LEU A 187 -2.43 -25.18 18.85
CA LEU A 187 -3.78 -25.66 18.50
C LEU A 187 -3.94 -26.03 17.02
N GLY A 188 -2.85 -25.97 16.23
CA GLY A 188 -2.82 -26.43 14.84
C GLY A 188 -3.93 -25.80 13.99
N PRO A 189 -4.87 -26.58 13.40
CA PRO A 189 -5.93 -26.06 12.53
C PRO A 189 -6.99 -25.24 13.28
N LEU A 190 -7.14 -25.44 14.59
CA LEU A 190 -8.14 -24.75 15.41
C LEU A 190 -7.66 -23.39 15.92
N LYS A 191 -6.36 -23.07 15.78
CA LYS A 191 -5.75 -21.84 16.34
C LYS A 191 -6.50 -20.56 15.97
N THR A 192 -7.01 -20.46 14.74
CA THR A 192 -7.72 -19.27 14.29
C THR A 192 -9.03 -19.12 15.04
N LYS A 193 -9.88 -20.15 15.07
CA LYS A 193 -11.16 -20.12 15.80
C LYS A 193 -10.94 -19.95 17.30
N ALA A 194 -9.93 -20.61 17.86
CA ALA A 194 -9.58 -20.52 19.27
C ALA A 194 -9.17 -19.11 19.68
N ALA A 195 -8.40 -18.39 18.85
CA ALA A 195 -8.02 -17.01 19.13
C ALA A 195 -9.25 -16.08 19.27
N TYR A 196 -10.18 -16.16 18.31
CA TYR A 196 -11.44 -15.40 18.38
C TYR A 196 -12.28 -15.82 19.58
N PHE A 197 -12.38 -17.13 19.87
CA PHE A 197 -13.11 -17.63 21.03
C PHE A 197 -12.52 -17.12 22.36
N PHE A 198 -11.20 -17.22 22.55
CA PHE A 198 -10.55 -16.71 23.75
C PHE A 198 -10.65 -15.18 23.89
N SER A 199 -10.68 -14.44 22.78
CA SER A 199 -10.97 -13.00 22.80
C SER A 199 -12.36 -12.71 23.37
N THR A 200 -13.38 -13.46 22.93
CA THR A 200 -14.77 -13.30 23.42
C THR A 200 -14.98 -13.71 24.88
N LEU A 201 -14.08 -14.54 25.44
CA LEU A 201 -14.12 -14.94 26.84
C LEU A 201 -13.50 -13.90 27.77
N LYS A 202 -12.53 -13.12 27.27
CA LYS A 202 -11.88 -12.08 28.05
C LYS A 202 -12.86 -10.96 28.33
N GLU A 203 -13.36 -10.31 27.29
CA GLU A 203 -14.29 -9.19 27.37
C GLU A 203 -15.24 -9.23 26.16
N TRP A 204 -16.53 -9.03 26.38
CA TRP A 204 -17.53 -8.94 25.32
C TRP A 204 -18.72 -8.07 25.71
N PRO A 205 -19.17 -7.11 24.87
CA PRO A 205 -18.62 -6.73 23.56
C PRO A 205 -17.42 -5.77 23.66
N GLN A 206 -16.38 -5.98 22.83
CA GLN A 206 -15.19 -5.12 22.75
C GLN A 206 -15.43 -3.96 21.77
N THR A 207 -16.32 -3.05 22.16
CA THR A 207 -16.65 -1.88 21.34
C THR A 207 -15.61 -0.78 21.50
N HIS A 208 -15.20 -0.20 20.38
CA HIS A 208 -14.34 0.97 20.35
C HIS A 208 -15.15 2.20 19.96
N GLN A 209 -15.02 3.27 20.75
CA GLN A 209 -15.65 4.55 20.47
C GLN A 209 -14.64 5.47 19.78
N ALA A 210 -15.06 6.10 18.69
CA ALA A 210 -14.28 7.14 18.01
C ALA A 210 -15.19 8.13 17.29
N SER A 211 -14.64 9.31 17.02
CA SER A 211 -15.30 10.32 16.19
C SER A 211 -14.57 10.40 14.85
N ILE A 212 -15.32 10.37 13.75
CA ILE A 212 -14.78 10.50 12.41
C ILE A 212 -15.37 11.75 11.77
N SER A 213 -14.50 12.64 11.30
CA SER A 213 -14.87 13.72 10.41
C SER A 213 -14.42 13.35 9.00
N TYR A 214 -15.31 13.39 8.01
CA TYR A 214 -14.96 13.03 6.63
C TYR A 214 -15.50 14.00 5.60
N THR A 215 -14.83 14.03 4.45
CA THR A 215 -15.24 14.77 3.25
C THR A 215 -15.71 13.78 2.19
N GLY A 216 -16.73 14.16 1.41
CA GLY A 216 -17.31 13.31 0.36
C GLY A 216 -16.32 12.92 -0.75
N PRO A 217 -16.75 12.06 -1.69
CA PRO A 217 -15.94 11.65 -2.84
C PRO A 217 -15.42 12.85 -3.63
N ALA A 218 -14.17 12.74 -4.12
CA ALA A 218 -13.60 13.77 -4.98
C ALA A 218 -13.86 13.41 -6.44
N GLU A 219 -14.37 14.38 -7.21
CA GLU A 219 -14.47 14.22 -8.66
C GLU A 219 -13.09 14.15 -9.28
N ARG A 220 -12.94 13.24 -10.24
CA ARG A 220 -11.67 13.07 -10.94
C ARG A 220 -11.35 14.34 -11.74
N PRO A 221 -10.18 14.97 -11.51
CA PRO A 221 -9.72 16.01 -12.41
C PRO A 221 -9.54 15.40 -13.81
N PRO A 222 -9.99 16.05 -14.89
CA PRO A 222 -9.86 15.50 -16.23
C PRO A 222 -8.40 15.13 -16.45
N SER A 223 -8.17 13.90 -16.91
CA SER A 223 -6.84 13.39 -17.26
C SER A 223 -6.32 14.18 -18.45
N GLY A 224 -5.88 15.41 -18.23
CA GLY A 224 -5.05 16.13 -19.18
C GLY A 224 -3.82 15.25 -19.42
N ALA A 225 -3.49 15.04 -20.70
CA ALA A 225 -2.16 14.58 -21.02
C ALA A 225 -1.18 15.47 -20.23
N GLU A 226 -0.24 14.88 -19.49
CA GLU A 226 0.93 15.61 -19.04
C GLU A 226 1.67 16.05 -20.32
N GLU A 227 1.17 17.10 -20.99
CA GLU A 227 1.95 17.88 -21.92
C GLU A 227 3.07 18.45 -21.07
N THR A 228 4.22 17.76 -21.08
CA THR A 228 5.46 18.41 -20.69
C THR A 228 5.50 19.71 -21.47
N PRO A 229 5.40 20.89 -20.80
CA PRO A 229 5.29 22.13 -21.53
C PRO A 229 6.53 22.22 -22.43
N PRO A 230 6.37 22.50 -23.74
CA PRO A 230 7.47 22.51 -24.67
C PRO A 230 8.58 23.38 -24.10
N ARG A 231 9.79 22.80 -24.06
CA ARG A 231 10.95 23.37 -23.39
C ARG A 231 11.11 24.83 -23.86
N PRO A 232 10.91 25.84 -22.99
CA PRO A 232 10.85 27.23 -23.45
C PRO A 232 12.19 27.65 -24.07
N SER A 233 12.13 28.50 -25.08
CA SER A 233 13.29 29.00 -25.81
C SER A 233 14.34 29.64 -24.89
N LEU A 234 15.60 29.62 -25.32
CA LEU A 234 16.76 30.01 -24.52
C LEU A 234 16.65 31.46 -23.99
N TYR A 235 16.13 32.38 -24.82
CA TYR A 235 15.87 33.77 -24.42
C TYR A 235 14.82 33.87 -23.30
N ARG A 236 13.71 33.12 -23.39
CA ARG A 236 12.63 33.13 -22.38
C ARG A 236 13.11 32.63 -21.01
N ARG A 237 14.13 31.76 -20.98
CA ARG A 237 14.79 31.30 -19.74
C ARG A 237 15.68 32.34 -19.12
N ILE A 238 16.46 33.04 -19.94
CA ILE A 238 17.31 34.15 -19.50
C ILE A 238 16.42 35.25 -18.94
N LEU A 239 15.32 35.58 -19.63
CA LEU A 239 14.37 36.60 -19.19
C LEU A 239 13.63 36.21 -17.92
N ARG A 240 13.24 34.94 -17.75
CA ARG A 240 12.68 34.44 -16.47
C ARG A 240 13.70 34.46 -15.34
N ARG A 241 14.97 34.12 -15.61
CA ARG A 241 16.06 34.21 -14.61
C ARG A 241 16.32 35.63 -14.17
N LEU A 242 16.31 36.57 -15.11
CA LEU A 242 16.41 38.00 -14.81
C LEU A 242 15.17 38.44 -14.04
N ALA A 243 13.96 38.13 -14.50
CA ALA A 243 12.72 38.46 -13.79
C ALA A 243 12.68 37.90 -12.37
N SER A 244 13.18 36.69 -12.13
CA SER A 244 13.28 36.09 -10.78
C SER A 244 14.35 36.72 -9.91
N TYR A 245 15.35 37.41 -10.51
CA TYR A 245 16.36 38.18 -9.77
C TYR A 245 15.81 39.52 -9.25
N TRP A 246 14.78 40.06 -9.92
CA TRP A 246 14.11 41.31 -9.57
C TRP A 246 12.75 41.10 -8.88
N ALA A 247 12.20 39.88 -8.90
CA ALA A 247 10.98 39.55 -8.19
C ALA A 247 11.27 39.42 -6.69
N GLN A 248 10.70 40.32 -5.89
CA GLN A 248 10.54 40.06 -4.46
C GLN A 248 9.66 38.80 -4.29
N PRO A 249 9.90 37.97 -3.25
CA PRO A 249 8.99 36.87 -2.94
C PRO A 249 7.62 37.47 -2.63
N GLN A 250 6.69 37.35 -3.58
CA GLN A 250 5.28 37.44 -3.24
C GLN A 250 4.95 36.17 -2.48
N ASP A 251 4.48 36.33 -1.25
CA ASP A 251 3.81 35.26 -0.53
C ASP A 251 2.78 34.66 -1.48
N ALA A 252 2.96 33.38 -1.81
CA ALA A 252 2.04 32.66 -2.64
C ALA A 252 0.68 32.75 -1.96
N LEU A 253 -0.24 33.53 -2.54
CA LEU A 253 -1.64 33.51 -2.17
C LEU A 253 -2.07 32.05 -2.27
N SER A 254 -2.28 31.44 -1.10
CA SER A 254 -2.82 30.10 -0.97
C SER A 254 -4.06 30.04 -1.85
N PRO A 255 -4.21 29.03 -2.73
CA PRO A 255 -5.44 28.87 -3.47
C PRO A 255 -6.60 28.90 -2.47
N GLU A 256 -7.60 29.72 -2.76
CA GLU A 256 -8.81 29.89 -1.94
C GLU A 256 -9.31 28.49 -1.55
N VAL A 257 -9.18 28.17 -0.27
CA VAL A 257 -9.68 26.91 0.28
C VAL A 257 -11.19 27.02 0.18
N SER A 258 -11.78 26.41 -0.85
CA SER A 258 -13.20 26.13 -0.87
C SER A 258 -13.53 25.53 0.50
N SER A 259 -14.44 26.14 1.25
CA SER A 259 -14.81 25.69 2.58
C SER A 259 -15.28 24.23 2.52
N GLU A 260 -14.36 23.30 2.78
CA GLU A 260 -14.62 21.87 2.74
C GLU A 260 -15.66 21.57 3.82
N VAL A 261 -16.82 21.04 3.43
CA VAL A 261 -17.89 20.70 4.38
C VAL A 261 -17.55 19.35 4.99
N TRP A 262 -17.00 19.37 6.21
CA TRP A 262 -16.74 18.17 6.99
C TRP A 262 -18.04 17.67 7.63
N LYS A 263 -18.33 16.37 7.44
CA LYS A 263 -19.42 15.69 8.15
C LYS A 263 -18.83 14.92 9.31
N GLU A 264 -19.37 15.14 10.50
CA GLU A 264 -18.95 14.44 11.72
C GLU A 264 -19.89 13.28 12.03
N VAL A 265 -19.32 12.14 12.39
CA VAL A 265 -20.05 10.94 12.82
C VAL A 265 -19.37 10.38 14.05
N GLN A 266 -20.12 10.26 15.14
CA GLN A 266 -19.69 9.55 16.34
C GLN A 266 -20.04 8.07 16.20
N LEU A 267 -19.08 7.21 16.48
CA LEU A 267 -19.17 5.79 16.18
C LEU A 267 -18.81 4.95 17.40
N SER A 268 -19.55 3.87 17.59
CA SER A 268 -19.27 2.81 18.55
C SER A 268 -19.33 1.47 17.82
N THR A 269 -18.18 1.02 17.32
CA THR A 269 -18.08 -0.14 16.42
C THR A 269 -17.19 -1.22 17.00
N LEU A 270 -17.36 -2.47 16.57
CA LEU A 270 -16.42 -3.54 16.92
C LEU A 270 -15.09 -3.44 16.16
N GLU A 271 -15.16 -3.04 14.90
CA GLU A 271 -14.00 -2.77 14.07
C GLU A 271 -14.31 -1.65 13.08
N LEU A 272 -13.38 -0.72 12.99
CA LEU A 272 -13.31 0.31 11.98
C LEU A 272 -12.26 -0.09 10.94
N SER A 273 -12.59 0.08 9.67
CA SER A 273 -11.66 -0.16 8.57
C SER A 273 -11.74 0.94 7.53
N ILE A 274 -10.60 1.52 7.18
CA ILE A 274 -10.46 2.52 6.12
C ILE A 274 -9.64 1.87 5.02
N THR A 275 -10.27 1.57 3.90
CA THR A 275 -9.67 0.75 2.83
C THR A 275 -9.74 1.44 1.48
N THR A 276 -8.72 1.24 0.64
CA THR A 276 -8.74 1.66 -0.76
C THR A 276 -9.65 0.76 -1.59
N ARG A 277 -9.98 1.21 -2.80
CA ARG A 277 -10.62 0.37 -3.83
C ARG A 277 -9.62 -0.47 -4.61
N ASN A 278 -8.35 -0.54 -4.19
CA ASN A 278 -7.34 -1.33 -4.88
C ASN A 278 -7.68 -2.83 -4.92
N SER A 279 -8.57 -3.32 -4.06
CA SER A 279 -9.04 -4.71 -4.12
C SER A 279 -9.93 -5.00 -5.34
N GLN A 280 -10.67 -4.00 -5.81
CA GLN A 280 -11.60 -4.07 -6.94
C GLN A 280 -11.43 -2.79 -7.77
N LEU A 281 -10.33 -2.73 -8.51
CA LEU A 281 -9.95 -1.57 -9.31
C LEU A 281 -10.90 -1.39 -10.48
N ASP A 282 -11.68 -0.32 -10.42
CA ASP A 282 -12.40 0.22 -11.57
C ASP A 282 -11.63 1.44 -12.09
N LEU A 283 -10.93 1.26 -13.21
CA LEU A 283 -10.17 2.33 -13.86
C LEU A 283 -11.06 3.38 -14.52
N THR A 284 -12.37 3.12 -14.60
CA THR A 284 -13.36 3.87 -15.37
C THR A 284 -14.17 4.80 -14.48
N SER A 285 -14.38 4.42 -13.21
CA SER A 285 -15.14 5.15 -12.20
C SER A 285 -14.87 6.64 -12.23
N LYS A 286 -15.86 7.52 -12.31
CA LYS A 286 -15.64 8.98 -12.43
C LYS A 286 -15.15 9.65 -11.14
N GLU A 287 -15.32 8.97 -10.00
CA GLU A 287 -15.00 9.49 -8.69
C GLU A 287 -13.86 8.70 -8.07
N ASP A 288 -13.00 9.40 -7.33
CA ASP A 288 -11.92 8.81 -6.56
C ASP A 288 -12.23 8.94 -5.06
N PHE A 289 -12.44 7.79 -4.41
CA PHE A 289 -12.77 7.70 -2.99
C PHE A 289 -12.23 6.42 -2.33
N MET A 290 -12.03 6.49 -1.02
CA MET A 290 -11.76 5.39 -0.11
C MET A 290 -13.04 4.98 0.62
N ASN A 291 -13.09 3.72 1.05
CA ASN A 291 -14.21 3.17 1.79
C ASN A 291 -13.91 3.18 3.29
N ILE A 292 -14.73 3.89 4.06
CA ILE A 292 -14.74 3.83 5.52
C ILE A 292 -15.86 2.89 5.92
N CYS A 293 -15.53 1.73 6.45
CA CYS A 293 -16.48 0.70 6.82
C CYS A 293 -16.45 0.41 8.31
N MET A 294 -17.64 0.37 8.88
CA MET A 294 -17.92 0.34 10.31
C MET A 294 -18.70 -0.93 10.62
N GLU A 295 -18.07 -1.85 11.34
CA GLU A 295 -18.70 -3.12 11.68
C GLU A 295 -19.63 -2.90 12.90
N PRO A 296 -20.87 -3.44 12.86
CA PRO A 296 -21.87 -3.19 13.89
C PRO A 296 -21.47 -3.82 15.23
N ASN A 297 -21.97 -3.25 16.33
CA ASN A 297 -21.76 -3.76 17.68
C ASN A 297 -22.78 -4.83 18.12
N THR A 298 -23.75 -5.15 17.27
CA THR A 298 -24.86 -6.09 17.55
C THR A 298 -24.56 -7.53 17.17
N ILE A 299 -23.38 -7.83 16.61
CA ILE A 299 -23.02 -9.19 16.16
C ILE A 299 -23.06 -10.18 17.34
N SER A 300 -23.41 -11.45 17.09
CA SER A 300 -23.33 -12.48 18.11
C SER A 300 -21.89 -12.98 18.30
N LYS A 301 -21.57 -13.58 19.45
CA LYS A 301 -20.26 -14.22 19.68
C LYS A 301 -19.95 -15.32 18.66
N GLY A 302 -20.98 -16.11 18.30
CA GLY A 302 -20.84 -17.20 17.33
C GLY A 302 -20.48 -16.67 15.94
N ASP A 303 -21.20 -15.63 15.50
CA ASP A 303 -20.96 -14.99 14.21
C ASP A 303 -19.61 -14.27 14.18
N PHE A 304 -19.21 -13.63 15.27
CA PHE A 304 -17.88 -13.04 15.42
C PHE A 304 -16.76 -14.07 15.22
N ILE A 305 -16.86 -15.25 15.84
CA ILE A 305 -15.85 -16.31 15.70
C ILE A 305 -15.84 -16.87 14.28
N MET A 306 -17.02 -17.13 13.71
CA MET A 306 -17.13 -17.69 12.37
C MET A 306 -16.65 -16.71 11.31
N LEU A 307 -17.12 -15.46 11.35
CA LEU A 307 -16.71 -14.39 10.46
C LEU A 307 -15.23 -14.07 10.63
N GLY A 308 -14.74 -13.90 11.87
CA GLY A 308 -13.35 -13.62 12.15
C GLY A 308 -12.41 -14.68 11.59
N SER A 309 -12.78 -15.96 11.71
CA SER A 309 -11.99 -17.06 11.14
C SER A 309 -11.89 -17.02 9.61
N LYS A 310 -12.92 -16.50 8.94
CA LYS A 310 -12.91 -16.27 7.49
C LYS A 310 -12.16 -14.98 7.14
N LYS A 311 -12.32 -13.92 7.93
CA LYS A 311 -11.71 -12.59 7.73
C LYS A 311 -10.18 -12.62 7.81
N VAL A 312 -9.60 -13.54 8.58
CA VAL A 312 -8.14 -13.77 8.57
C VAL A 312 -7.63 -14.28 7.22
N ARG A 313 -8.45 -15.05 6.49
CA ARG A 313 -8.08 -15.56 5.15
C ARG A 313 -8.41 -14.57 4.06
N ASP A 314 -9.58 -13.94 4.17
CA ASP A 314 -10.04 -12.91 3.26
C ASP A 314 -10.49 -11.67 4.06
N PRO A 315 -9.61 -10.66 4.20
CA PRO A 315 -9.90 -9.42 4.91
C PRO A 315 -11.04 -8.59 4.32
N ARG A 316 -11.51 -8.91 3.10
CA ARG A 316 -12.57 -8.17 2.42
C ARG A 316 -13.96 -8.51 2.94
N LEU A 317 -14.09 -9.66 3.62
CA LEU A 317 -15.37 -10.11 4.16
C LEU A 317 -15.84 -9.19 5.29
N ARG A 318 -17.11 -8.80 5.21
CA ARG A 318 -17.79 -7.87 6.13
C ARG A 318 -18.89 -8.59 6.90
N ALA A 319 -19.27 -8.07 8.08
CA ALA A 319 -20.44 -8.55 8.79
C ALA A 319 -21.73 -8.05 8.14
N GLU A 320 -22.83 -8.75 8.39
CA GLU A 320 -24.16 -8.29 8.01
C GLU A 320 -24.50 -7.02 8.80
N GLY A 321 -25.00 -5.99 8.10
CA GLY A 321 -25.28 -4.68 8.69
C GLY A 321 -24.07 -3.74 8.80
N THR A 322 -22.96 -4.04 8.11
CA THR A 322 -21.82 -3.10 8.01
C THR A 322 -22.23 -1.86 7.23
N GLU A 323 -22.00 -0.69 7.82
CA GLU A 323 -22.15 0.59 7.14
C GLU A 323 -20.83 0.99 6.48
N CYS A 324 -20.86 1.27 5.17
CA CYS A 324 -19.70 1.74 4.41
C CYS A 324 -19.99 3.10 3.79
N LEU A 325 -19.12 4.06 4.04
CA LEU A 325 -19.22 5.43 3.56
C LEU A 325 -18.05 5.72 2.61
N PRO A 326 -18.32 6.28 1.41
CA PRO A 326 -17.27 6.72 0.51
C PRO A 326 -16.76 8.11 0.92
N ALA A 327 -15.45 8.27 1.04
CA ALA A 327 -14.80 9.51 1.43
C ALA A 327 -13.51 9.76 0.65
N SER A 328 -13.10 11.00 0.48
CA SER A 328 -11.77 11.34 -0.10
C SER A 328 -10.72 11.60 0.98
N ARG A 329 -11.15 12.20 2.09
CA ARG A 329 -10.34 12.55 3.26
C ARG A 329 -11.15 12.27 4.52
N CYS A 330 -10.51 11.79 5.57
CA CYS A 330 -11.11 11.70 6.89
C CYS A 330 -10.08 11.98 7.99
N ALA A 331 -10.56 12.44 9.13
CA ALA A 331 -9.78 12.51 10.36
C ALA A 331 -10.46 11.63 11.40
N LEU A 332 -9.66 10.75 12.01
CA LEU A 332 -10.07 9.85 13.08
C LEU A 332 -9.59 10.45 14.40
N LEU A 333 -10.55 10.83 15.24
CA LEU A 333 -10.31 11.31 16.59
C LEU A 333 -10.64 10.21 17.59
N LEU A 334 -9.63 9.84 18.38
CA LEU A 334 -9.75 8.86 19.44
C LEU A 334 -9.95 9.56 20.80
N PRO A 335 -10.78 9.02 21.70
CA PRO A 335 -10.91 9.55 23.06
C PRO A 335 -9.58 9.51 23.82
N GLU A 336 -9.32 10.50 24.67
CA GLU A 336 -8.11 10.57 25.48
C GLU A 336 -7.96 9.32 26.38
N GLY A 337 -6.77 8.69 26.34
CA GLY A 337 -6.49 7.46 27.10
C GLY A 337 -6.91 6.16 26.41
N THR A 338 -7.37 6.22 25.16
CA THR A 338 -7.66 5.01 24.37
C THR A 338 -6.36 4.30 24.00
N GLY A 339 -5.98 3.30 24.78
CA GLY A 339 -4.90 2.38 24.43
C GLY A 339 -5.31 1.44 23.30
N GLY A 340 -4.38 1.10 22.41
CA GLY A 340 -4.63 0.15 21.33
C GLY A 340 -3.62 0.28 20.21
N PHE A 341 -3.79 -0.56 19.19
CA PHE A 341 -2.93 -0.57 18.01
C PHE A 341 -3.79 -0.56 16.74
N PHE A 342 -3.39 0.28 15.80
CA PHE A 342 -3.85 0.19 14.42
C PHE A 342 -3.10 -0.93 13.70
N SER A 343 -3.75 -1.52 12.70
CA SER A 343 -3.06 -2.30 11.67
C SER A 343 -3.10 -1.55 10.36
N ILE A 344 -1.94 -1.15 9.86
CA ILE A 344 -1.79 -0.52 8.54
C ILE A 344 -1.08 -1.54 7.65
N ASP A 345 -1.75 -2.05 6.61
CA ASP A 345 -1.21 -3.06 5.67
C ASP A 345 -0.51 -4.27 6.35
N SER A 346 -1.05 -4.72 7.49
CA SER A 346 -0.54 -5.83 8.32
C SER A 346 0.66 -5.53 9.23
N GLU A 347 1.05 -4.26 9.36
CA GLU A 347 1.97 -3.79 10.40
C GLU A 347 1.23 -3.14 11.56
N GLU A 348 1.81 -3.18 12.75
CA GLU A 348 1.22 -2.62 13.98
C GLU A 348 1.72 -1.19 14.22
N TYR A 349 0.79 -0.27 14.43
CA TYR A 349 1.09 1.12 14.77
C TYR A 349 0.34 1.50 16.05
N GLU A 350 0.91 2.36 16.88
CA GLU A 350 0.23 2.85 18.07
C GLU A 350 -1.02 3.66 17.68
N ALA A 351 -2.13 3.42 18.36
CA ALA A 351 -3.37 4.13 18.08
C ALA A 351 -3.27 5.59 18.54
N MET A 352 -3.43 6.52 17.61
CA MET A 352 -3.41 7.96 17.86
C MET A 352 -4.42 8.66 16.94
N PRO A 353 -4.78 9.92 17.23
CA PRO A 353 -5.53 10.72 16.27
C PRO A 353 -4.78 10.82 14.94
N VAL A 354 -5.44 10.46 13.84
CA VAL A 354 -4.82 10.41 12.52
C VAL A 354 -5.68 11.05 11.47
N GLU A 355 -5.03 11.75 10.56
CA GLU A 355 -5.61 12.26 9.34
C GLU A 355 -5.30 11.32 8.18
N VAL A 356 -6.33 10.85 7.48
CA VAL A 356 -6.23 9.95 6.34
C VAL A 356 -6.69 10.67 5.06
N LYS A 357 -5.82 10.67 4.05
CA LYS A 357 -6.07 11.27 2.75
C LYS A 357 -5.83 10.25 1.63
N LEU A 358 -6.76 10.16 0.69
CA LEU A 358 -6.55 9.37 -0.53
C LEU A 358 -5.68 10.13 -1.53
N LEU A 359 -4.67 9.45 -2.07
CA LEU A 359 -3.83 9.87 -3.17
C LEU A 359 -4.16 8.98 -4.39
N PRO A 360 -5.05 9.42 -5.28
CA PRO A 360 -5.49 8.59 -6.40
C PRO A 360 -4.36 8.38 -7.40
N ARG A 361 -4.24 7.14 -7.90
CA ARG A 361 -3.36 6.72 -9.01
C ARG A 361 -1.90 7.17 -8.84
N LYS A 362 -1.46 7.26 -7.59
CA LYS A 362 -0.18 7.87 -7.24
C LYS A 362 1.01 7.02 -7.66
N LEU A 363 0.87 5.70 -7.60
CA LEU A 363 1.93 4.74 -7.92
C LEU A 363 1.53 3.85 -9.09
N ARG A 364 2.52 3.30 -9.81
CA ARG A 364 2.31 2.36 -10.90
C ARG A 364 2.83 0.99 -10.53
N PHE A 365 2.02 -0.04 -10.69
CA PHE A 365 2.38 -1.42 -10.37
C PHE A 365 2.34 -2.30 -11.60
N PHE A 366 3.26 -3.26 -11.69
CA PHE A 366 3.16 -4.29 -12.72
C PHE A 366 2.00 -5.25 -12.43
N CYS A 367 1.27 -5.63 -13.47
CA CYS A 367 0.10 -6.50 -13.39
C CYS A 367 0.12 -7.54 -14.51
N ASP A 368 -0.64 -8.63 -14.33
CA ASP A 368 -0.85 -9.57 -15.43
C ASP A 368 -1.72 -8.93 -16.53
N PRO A 369 -1.32 -8.94 -17.80
CA PRO A 369 -2.14 -8.42 -18.90
C PRO A 369 -3.58 -8.95 -18.91
N ARG A 370 -3.82 -10.19 -18.45
CA ARG A 370 -5.17 -10.75 -18.32
C ARG A 370 -6.02 -9.98 -17.33
N ARG A 371 -5.47 -9.69 -16.13
CA ARG A 371 -6.12 -8.87 -15.11
C ARG A 371 -6.33 -7.44 -15.58
N ARG A 372 -5.35 -6.87 -16.30
CA ARG A 372 -5.50 -5.54 -16.90
C ARG A 372 -6.67 -5.48 -17.87
N ALA A 373 -6.84 -6.52 -18.70
CA ALA A 373 -7.97 -6.61 -19.61
C ALA A 373 -9.30 -6.73 -18.86
N GLU A 374 -9.39 -7.51 -17.78
CA GLU A 374 -10.59 -7.60 -16.93
C GLU A 374 -10.93 -6.25 -16.28
N MET A 375 -9.93 -5.54 -15.72
CA MET A 375 -10.10 -4.21 -15.13
C MET A 375 -10.62 -3.19 -16.15
N LEU A 376 -10.21 -3.33 -17.42
CA LEU A 376 -10.69 -2.49 -18.52
C LEU A 376 -12.02 -2.98 -19.10
N GLN A 377 -12.35 -4.26 -19.11
CA GLN A 377 -13.61 -4.75 -19.69
C GLN A 377 -14.85 -4.32 -18.91
N SER A 378 -14.71 -3.94 -17.64
CA SER A 378 -15.72 -3.18 -16.90
C SER A 378 -16.11 -1.84 -17.56
N LEU A 379 -15.45 -1.42 -18.65
CA LEU A 379 -15.79 -0.29 -19.53
C LEU A 379 -17.00 -0.52 -20.45
N ALA A 380 -17.40 -1.78 -20.71
CA ALA A 380 -18.28 -2.12 -21.85
C ALA A 380 -19.69 -2.60 -21.49
N GLU A 381 -19.98 -2.77 -20.20
CA GLU A 381 -21.33 -3.04 -19.64
C GLU A 381 -21.77 -1.83 -18.81
#